data_AF-A0A0Q9TWN2-F1
#
_entry.id   AF-A0A0Q9TWN2-F1
#
_cell.length_a   1.000
_cell.length_b   1.000
_cell.length_c   1.000
_cell.angle_alpha   90.00
_cell.angle_beta   90.00
_cell.angle_gamma   90.00
#
_symmetry.space_group_name_H-M   'P 1'
#
loop_
_entity.id
_entity.type
_entity.pdbx_description
1 polymer ?
#
loop_
_entity_poly.entity_id
_entity_poly.type
_entity_poly.pdbx_seq_one_letter_code
_entity_poly.pdbx_strand_id
1 'polypeptide(L)' 'MTSRWEQAYSDAGAEDPGVKEARQWLESIPNDTEPLVKPEQALVVTQILGAIYESAKQGKRLNFDQ' A
#
# COMPACT_ATOMS: atom_id res chain seq x y z
N MET A 1 2.37 -0.29 26.23
CA MET A 1 1.23 -0.78 25.44
C MET A 1 1.62 -0.64 23.98
N THR A 2 2.03 -1.72 23.33
CA THR A 2 2.25 -1.73 21.88
C THR A 2 0.91 -1.57 21.17
N SER A 3 0.91 -0.85 20.06
CA SER A 3 -0.31 -0.53 19.30
C SER A 3 -0.92 -1.81 18.71
N ARG A 4 -2.25 -1.87 18.59
CA ARG A 4 -2.94 -2.96 17.86
C ARG A 4 -2.36 -3.15 16.45
N TRP A 5 -1.90 -2.06 15.83
CA TRP A 5 -1.26 -2.07 14.51
C TRP A 5 0.12 -2.70 14.52
N GLU A 6 0.88 -2.47 15.59
CA GLU A 6 2.22 -3.01 15.77
C GLU A 6 2.16 -4.53 15.98
N GLN A 7 1.14 -5.01 16.70
CA GLN A 7 0.90 -6.44 16.89
C GLN A 7 0.44 -7.15 15.60
N ALA A 8 -0.34 -6.49 14.74
CA ALA A 8 -0.69 -7.01 13.42
C ALA A 8 0.52 -7.04 12.46
N TYR A 9 1.48 -6.14 12.66
CA TYR A 9 2.70 -6.05 11.85
C TYR A 9 3.80 -7.03 12.31
N SER A 10 3.84 -7.37 13.60
CA SER A 10 4.91 -8.18 14.21
C SER A 10 4.43 -9.54 14.74
N ASP A 11 3.42 -10.15 14.12
CA ASP A 11 2.89 -11.44 14.59
C ASP A 11 4.03 -12.47 14.67
N ALA A 12 4.29 -12.98 15.88
CA ALA A 12 5.50 -13.74 16.18
C ALA A 12 5.42 -15.10 15.49
N GLY A 13 6.11 -15.23 14.35
CA GLY A 13 6.10 -16.42 13.50
C GLY A 13 5.61 -16.18 12.07
N ALA A 14 5.09 -14.98 11.75
CA ALA A 14 4.80 -14.57 10.39
C ALA A 14 6.06 -14.08 9.66
N GLU A 15 6.14 -14.32 8.35
CA GLU A 15 7.13 -13.69 7.46
C GLU A 15 7.00 -12.17 7.58
N ASP A 16 8.13 -11.45 7.67
CA ASP A 16 8.13 -9.99 7.68
C ASP A 16 7.27 -9.47 6.51
N PRO A 17 6.30 -8.57 6.76
CA PRO A 17 5.36 -8.14 5.73
C PRO A 17 6.05 -7.58 4.49
N GLY A 18 7.17 -6.87 4.64
CA GLY A 18 7.94 -6.32 3.53
C GLY A 18 8.64 -7.42 2.73
N VAL A 19 9.20 -8.43 3.40
CA VAL A 19 9.76 -9.62 2.73
C VAL A 19 8.69 -10.37 1.95
N LYS A 20 7.51 -10.58 2.55
CA LYS A 20 6.38 -11.26 1.91
C LYS A 20 5.88 -10.52 0.67
N GLU A 21 5.78 -9.19 0.73
CA GLU A 21 5.36 -8.36 -0.40
C GLU A 21 6.40 -8.43 -1.54
N ALA A 22 7.68 -8.22 -1.22
CA ALA A 22 8.75 -8.25 -2.21
C ALA A 22 8.85 -9.62 -2.89
N ARG A 23 8.71 -10.71 -2.14
CA ARG A 23 8.70 -12.08 -2.67
C ARG A 23 7.53 -12.30 -3.65
N GLN A 24 6.31 -11.88 -3.30
CA GLN A 24 5.15 -12.02 -4.19
C GLN A 24 5.32 -11.25 -5.51
N TRP A 25 5.93 -10.07 -5.47
CA TRP A 25 6.25 -9.31 -6.68
C TRP A 25 7.33 -10.00 -7.51
N LEU A 26 8.42 -10.47 -6.88
CA LEU A 26 9.50 -11.17 -7.58
C LEU A 26 9.04 -12.50 -8.19
N GLU A 27 8.13 -13.23 -7.52
CA GLU A 27 7.57 -14.49 -8.01
C GLU A 27 6.67 -14.30 -9.23
N SER A 28 6.05 -13.13 -9.42
CA SER A 28 5.16 -12.89 -10.56
C SER A 28 5.92 -12.76 -11.88
N ILE A 29 7.20 -12.35 -11.82
CA ILE A 29 8.06 -12.15 -13.00
C ILE A 29 8.40 -13.47 -13.72
N PRO A 30 9.04 -14.48 -13.08
CA PRO A 30 9.39 -15.72 -13.77
C PRO A 30 8.17 -16.60 -14.07
N ASN A 31 7.06 -16.42 -13.34
CA ASN A 31 5.83 -17.20 -13.53
C ASN A 31 4.85 -16.55 -14.52
N ASP A 32 5.16 -15.36 -15.04
CA ASP A 32 4.30 -14.58 -15.94
C ASP A 32 2.87 -14.45 -15.39
N THR A 33 2.75 -14.17 -14.10
CA THR A 33 1.47 -13.96 -13.41
C THR A 33 1.27 -12.49 -13.09
N GLU A 34 0.01 -12.10 -12.91
CA GLU A 34 -0.32 -10.76 -12.46
C GLU A 34 0.17 -10.53 -11.01
N PRO A 35 0.90 -9.44 -10.73
CA PRO A 35 1.27 -9.09 -9.37
C PRO A 35 0.03 -8.84 -8.50
N LEU A 36 0.13 -9.15 -7.21
CA LEU A 36 -0.98 -8.95 -6.26
C LEU A 36 -1.49 -7.50 -6.25
N VAL A 37 -0.57 -6.53 -6.40
CA VAL A 37 -0.88 -5.11 -6.52
C VAL A 37 -0.49 -4.65 -7.92
N LYS A 38 -1.45 -4.13 -8.67
CA LYS A 38 -1.22 -3.60 -10.01
C LYS A 38 -0.62 -2.20 -9.98
N PRO A 39 0.17 -1.79 -11.00
CA PRO A 39 0.70 -0.45 -11.10
C PRO A 39 -0.38 0.65 -10.99
N GLU A 40 -1.56 0.42 -11.58
CA GLU A 40 -2.67 1.36 -11.54
C GLU A 40 -3.20 1.54 -10.11
N GLN A 41 -3.22 0.48 -9.31
CA GLN A 41 -3.66 0.55 -7.90
C GLN A 41 -2.66 1.34 -7.05
N ALA A 42 -1.36 1.14 -7.26
CA ALA A 42 -0.32 1.93 -6.60
C ALA A 42 -0.37 3.42 -7.00
N LEU A 43 -0.72 3.71 -8.24
CA LEU A 43 -0.94 5.08 -8.72
C LEU A 43 -2.11 5.76 -8.00
N VAL A 44 -3.24 5.05 -7.81
CA VAL A 44 -4.40 5.59 -7.09
C VAL A 44 -4.03 5.97 -5.64
N VAL A 45 -3.26 5.14 -4.94
CA VAL A 45 -2.76 5.47 -3.60
C VAL A 45 -1.91 6.75 -3.61
N THR A 46 -1.03 6.89 -4.60
CA THR A 46 -0.20 8.09 -4.77
C THR A 46 -1.06 9.34 -4.98
N GLN A 47 -2.12 9.24 -5.78
CA GLN A 47 -3.06 10.35 -6.00
C GLN A 47 -3.82 10.70 -4.73
N ILE A 48 -4.25 9.70 -3.95
CA ILE A 48 -4.89 9.91 -2.63
C ILE A 48 -3.96 10.67 -1.69
N LEU A 49 -2.69 10.27 -1.59
CA LEU A 49 -1.70 10.97 -0.77
C LEU A 49 -1.51 12.42 -1.23
N GLY A 50 -1.41 12.65 -2.54
CA GLY A 50 -1.35 14.00 -3.12
C GLY A 50 -2.58 14.85 -2.77
N ALA A 51 -3.77 14.27 -2.88
CA ALA A 51 -5.01 14.96 -2.52
C ALA A 51 -5.12 15.26 -1.03
N ILE A 52 -4.59 14.41 -0.15
CA ILE A 52 -4.52 14.70 1.29
C ILE A 52 -3.67 15.95 1.53
N TYR A 53 -2.49 16.03 0.89
CA TYR A 53 -1.62 17.21 1.02
C TYR A 53 -2.26 18.48 0.45
N GLU A 54 -2.88 18.40 -0.72
CA GLU A 54 -3.57 19.55 -1.32
C GLU A 54 -4.81 19.97 -0.53
N SER A 55 -5.58 19.02 -0.01
CA SER A 55 -6.72 19.29 0.87
C SER A 55 -6.27 20.00 2.15
N ALA A 56 -5.18 19.53 2.78
CA ALA A 56 -4.63 20.16 3.98
C ALA A 56 -4.16 21.60 3.73
N LYS A 57 -3.56 21.85 2.57
CA LYS A 57 -3.11 23.19 2.14
C LYS A 57 -4.26 24.15 1.89
N GLN A 58 -5.36 23.67 1.31
CA GLN A 58 -6.49 24.50 0.87
C GLN A 58 -7.63 24.57 1.89
N GLY A 59 -7.66 23.65 2.87
CA GLY A 59 -8.74 23.50 3.83
C GLY A 59 -10.07 23.07 3.21
N LYS A 60 -10.04 22.40 2.04
CA LYS A 60 -11.23 22.01 1.28
C LYS A 60 -11.20 20.52 0.95
N ARG A 61 -12.37 19.91 0.84
CA ARG A 61 -12.54 18.56 0.30
C ARG A 61 -12.14 18.56 -1.18
N LEU A 62 -11.33 17.58 -1.58
CA LEU A 62 -11.12 17.24 -2.98
C LEU A 62 -11.96 16.02 -3.35
N ASN A 63 -12.58 16.05 -4.52
CA ASN A 63 -13.35 14.93 -5.05
C ASN A 63 -12.49 14.16 -6.04
N PHE A 64 -12.63 12.83 -6.02
CA PHE A 64 -12.03 11.93 -6.99
C PHE A 64 -13.11 11.53 -7.99
N ASP A 65 -12.89 11.89 -9.25
CA ASP A 65 -13.69 11.38 -10.36
C ASP A 65 -12.95 10.15 -10.90
N GLN A 66 -13.25 8.97 -10.34
CA GLN A 66 -12.74 7.68 -10.82
C GLN A 66 -13.82 6.91 -11.56
#